data_AF-A0A948QKG2-F1
#
_entry.id   AF-A0A948QKG2-F1
#
_cell.length_a   1.000
_cell.length_b   1.000
_cell.length_c   1.000
_cell.angle_alpha   90.00
_cell.angle_beta   90.00
_cell.angle_gamma   90.00
#
_symmetry.space_group_name_H-M   'P 1'
#
loop_
_entity.id
_entity.type
_entity.pdbx_description
1 polymer ?
#
loop_
_entity_poly.entity_id
_entity_poly.type
_entity_poly.pdbx_seq_one_letter_code
_entity_poly.pdbx_strand_id
1 'polypeptide(L)'
;KFNQKIKVPNSIKNIPSLNYALKHDFSDLIHSAAQGTAIALKDKNKPVGIINIKNINENSLGELIMFLQIATAVAGNLYCINPFNQPGVEDSKNRVKELLTNN
;
A
#
# COMPACT_ATOMS: atom_id res chain seq x y z
N LYS A 1 8.47 7.18 9.67
CA LYS A 1 8.57 6.41 10.95
C LYS A 1 7.25 6.49 11.70
N PHE A 2 6.88 5.46 12.46
CA PHE A 2 5.67 5.50 13.30
C PHE A 2 5.86 6.47 14.47
N ASN A 3 4.81 7.21 14.82
CA ASN A 3 4.88 8.25 15.86
C ASN A 3 4.99 7.65 17.27
N GLN A 4 4.59 6.39 17.45
CA GLN A 4 4.68 5.66 18.72
C GLN A 4 5.66 4.51 18.62
N LYS A 5 6.49 4.34 19.66
CA LYS A 5 7.39 3.20 19.81
C LYS A 5 6.76 2.18 20.75
N ILE A 6 6.20 1.13 20.18
CA ILE A 6 5.64 0.01 20.94
C ILE A 6 6.70 -1.08 21.03
N LYS A 7 7.14 -1.39 22.25
CA LYS A 7 8.10 -2.47 22.49
C LYS A 7 7.42 -3.83 22.33
N VAL A 8 8.21 -4.81 21.89
CA VAL A 8 7.76 -6.19 21.85
C VAL A 8 7.54 -6.69 23.30
N PRO A 9 6.37 -7.27 23.63
CA PRO A 9 6.09 -7.70 24.99
C PRO A 9 7.03 -8.81 25.46
N ASN A 10 7.44 -8.78 26.73
CA ASN A 10 8.27 -9.82 27.33
C ASN A 10 7.59 -11.20 27.42
N SER A 11 6.28 -11.29 27.16
CA SER A 11 5.53 -12.55 27.18
C SER A 11 6.02 -13.56 26.15
N ILE A 12 6.79 -13.14 25.13
CA ILE A 12 7.33 -14.05 24.10
C ILE A 12 8.68 -14.68 24.48
N LYS A 13 9.25 -14.37 25.65
CA LYS A 13 10.58 -14.88 26.10
C LYS A 13 10.70 -16.40 26.11
N ASN A 14 9.58 -17.08 26.32
CA ASN A 14 9.50 -18.54 26.32
C ASN A 14 9.51 -19.15 24.90
N ILE A 15 9.59 -18.33 23.85
CA ILE A 15 9.70 -18.75 22.45
C ILE A 15 11.10 -18.37 21.94
N PRO A 16 12.10 -19.27 22.05
CA PRO A 16 13.51 -18.93 21.78
C PRO A 16 13.76 -18.35 20.38
N SER A 17 13.00 -18.81 19.37
CA SER A 17 13.10 -18.34 17.99
C SER A 17 12.74 -16.86 17.82
N LEU A 18 12.00 -16.27 18.76
CA LEU A 18 11.57 -14.86 18.71
C LEU A 18 12.38 -13.94 19.61
N ASN A 19 13.38 -14.45 20.34
CA ASN A 19 14.15 -13.65 21.29
C ASN A 19 14.91 -12.47 20.65
N TYR A 20 15.25 -12.55 19.35
CA TYR A 20 15.86 -11.44 18.63
C TYR A 20 14.94 -10.20 18.61
N ALA A 21 13.62 -10.41 18.54
CA ALA A 21 12.63 -9.35 18.46
C ALA A 21 12.52 -8.52 19.76
N LEU A 22 12.85 -9.11 20.91
CA LEU A 22 12.80 -8.44 22.23
C LEU A 22 13.74 -7.22 22.33
N LYS A 23 14.75 -7.12 21.46
CA LYS A 23 15.69 -5.99 21.40
C LYS A 23 15.16 -4.81 20.57
N HIS A 24 14.04 -5.01 19.87
CA HIS A 24 13.49 -4.06 18.90
C HIS A 24 12.12 -3.54 19.33
N ASP A 25 11.67 -2.47 18.69
CA ASP A 25 10.26 -2.08 18.72
C ASP A 25 9.53 -2.55 17.45
N PHE A 26 8.20 -2.50 17.46
CA PHE A 26 7.41 -2.93 16.31
C PHE A 26 7.67 -2.09 15.06
N SER A 27 8.08 -0.82 15.19
CA SER A 27 8.46 -0.02 14.04
C SER A 27 9.67 -0.63 13.36
N ASP A 28 10.73 -0.96 14.11
CA ASP A 28 11.92 -1.61 13.55
C ASP A 28 11.58 -2.94 12.85
N LEU A 29 10.72 -3.75 13.47
CA LEU A 29 10.30 -5.03 12.89
C LEU A 29 9.53 -4.86 11.59
N ILE A 30 8.57 -3.93 11.53
CA ILE A 30 7.75 -3.66 10.33
C ILE A 30 8.63 -3.14 9.19
N HIS A 31 9.55 -2.21 9.47
CA HIS A 31 10.47 -1.70 8.44
C HIS A 31 11.41 -2.80 7.94
N SER A 32 11.92 -3.65 8.84
CA SER A 32 12.78 -4.78 8.48
C SER A 32 12.02 -5.82 7.62
N ALA A 33 10.76 -6.10 7.95
CA ALA A 33 9.92 -7.00 7.18
C ALA A 33 9.64 -6.46 5.76
N ALA A 34 9.35 -5.15 5.64
CA ALA A 34 9.17 -4.49 4.34
C ALA A 34 10.46 -4.56 3.49
N GLN A 35 11.62 -4.27 4.09
CA GLN A 35 12.91 -4.37 3.40
C GLN A 35 13.25 -5.81 2.99
N GLY A 36 13.06 -6.78 3.90
CA GLY A 36 13.28 -8.20 3.59
C GLY A 36 12.40 -8.68 2.44
N THR A 37 11.15 -8.23 2.39
CA THR A 37 10.23 -8.53 1.27
C THR A 37 10.72 -7.93 -0.04
N ALA A 38 11.16 -6.67 -0.04
CA ALA A 38 11.71 -6.01 -1.21
C ALA A 38 12.97 -6.72 -1.75
N ILE A 39 13.87 -7.15 -0.85
CA ILE A 39 15.07 -7.93 -1.20
C ILE A 39 14.66 -9.28 -1.80
N ALA A 40 13.76 -10.03 -1.17
CA ALA A 40 13.33 -11.33 -1.67
C ALA A 40 12.64 -11.25 -3.05
N LEU A 41 11.90 -10.17 -3.32
CA LEU A 41 11.32 -9.92 -4.65
C LEU A 41 12.40 -9.58 -5.68
N LYS A 42 13.38 -8.75 -5.29
CA LYS A 42 14.52 -8.40 -6.14
C LYS A 42 15.35 -9.64 -6.51
N ASP A 43 15.63 -10.52 -5.55
CA ASP A 43 16.37 -11.77 -5.78
C ASP A 43 15.65 -12.72 -6.76
N LYS A 44 14.32 -12.60 -6.86
CA LYS A 44 13.48 -13.31 -7.82
C LYS A 44 13.28 -12.55 -9.14
N ASN A 45 14.07 -11.51 -9.39
CA ASN A 45 13.98 -10.63 -10.56
C ASN A 45 12.57 -10.03 -10.78
N LYS A 46 11.85 -9.75 -9.68
CA LYS A 46 10.57 -9.05 -9.75
C LYS A 46 10.80 -7.54 -9.62
N PRO A 47 10.15 -6.70 -10.46
CA PRO A 47 10.20 -5.25 -10.29
C PRO A 47 9.66 -4.83 -8.92
N VAL A 48 10.38 -3.94 -8.23
CA VAL A 48 10.01 -3.40 -6.92
C VAL A 48 10.13 -1.89 -6.94
N GLY A 49 9.08 -1.19 -6.50
CA GLY A 49 9.08 0.25 -6.25
C GLY A 49 8.97 0.53 -4.74
N ILE A 50 9.65 1.56 -4.26
CA ILE A 50 9.60 2.00 -2.86
C ILE A 50 9.23 3.48 -2.83
N ILE A 51 8.15 3.83 -2.15
CA ILE A 51 7.76 5.21 -1.86
C ILE A 51 8.01 5.45 -0.38
N ASN A 52 8.92 6.38 -0.07
CA ASN A 52 9.27 6.74 1.29
C ASN A 52 8.55 8.04 1.69
N ILE A 53 7.77 7.98 2.75
CA ILE A 53 7.16 9.17 3.38
C ILE A 53 7.86 9.48 4.70
N LYS A 54 7.93 10.77 5.06
CA LYS A 54 8.68 11.24 6.23
C LYS A 54 8.09 10.69 7.53
N ASN A 55 6.81 10.95 7.77
CA ASN A 55 6.07 10.55 8.97
C ASN A 55 4.66 10.09 8.60
N ILE A 56 3.95 9.47 9.53
CA ILE A 56 2.53 9.17 9.37
C ILE A 56 1.76 10.33 10.00
N ASN A 57 1.42 11.31 9.16
CA ASN A 57 0.60 12.47 9.52
C ASN A 57 -0.15 12.98 8.28
N GLU A 58 -1.04 13.92 8.50
CA GLU A 58 -1.96 14.49 7.51
C GLU A 58 -1.20 15.11 6.33
N ASN A 59 -0.09 15.81 6.61
CA ASN A 59 0.74 16.43 5.57
C ASN A 59 1.38 15.39 4.65
N SER A 60 2.05 14.39 5.23
CA SER A 60 2.73 13.34 4.45
C SER A 60 1.73 12.48 3.69
N LEU A 61 0.53 12.29 4.25
CA LEU A 61 -0.55 11.58 3.59
C LEU A 61 -1.13 12.38 2.43
N GLY A 62 -1.33 13.70 2.61
CA GLY A 62 -1.78 14.60 1.54
C GLY A 62 -0.80 14.63 0.37
N GLU A 63 0.51 14.72 0.65
CA GLU A 63 1.57 14.60 -0.36
C GLU A 63 1.50 13.27 -1.11
N LEU A 64 1.36 12.15 -0.39
CA LEU A 64 1.27 10.82 -0.99
C LEU A 64 0.02 10.67 -1.88
N ILE A 65 -1.13 11.14 -1.42
CA ILE A 65 -2.39 11.10 -2.18
C ILE A 65 -2.24 11.92 -3.47
N MET A 66 -1.76 13.16 -3.37
CA MET A 66 -1.58 14.03 -4.52
C MET A 66 -0.57 13.44 -5.51
N PHE A 67 0.54 12.90 -5.00
CA PHE A 67 1.52 12.19 -5.81
C PHE A 67 0.88 11.04 -6.61
N LEU A 68 0.09 10.18 -5.95
CA LEU A 68 -0.56 9.04 -6.60
C LEU A 68 -1.65 9.46 -7.60
N GLN A 69 -2.39 10.54 -7.32
CA GLN A 69 -3.36 11.12 -8.26
C GLN A 69 -2.67 11.63 -9.54
N ILE A 70 -1.58 12.39 -9.39
CA ILE A 70 -0.80 12.89 -10.52
C ILE A 70 -0.18 11.72 -11.29
N ALA A 71 0.42 10.76 -10.60
CA ALA A 71 1.01 9.57 -11.21
C ALA A 71 -0.03 8.79 -12.03
N THR A 72 -1.26 8.68 -11.53
CA THR A 72 -2.38 8.03 -12.23
C THR A 72 -2.77 8.79 -13.50
N ALA A 73 -2.88 10.12 -13.43
CA ALA A 73 -3.19 10.95 -14.60
C ALA A 73 -2.10 10.85 -15.69
N VAL A 74 -0.84 10.88 -15.28
CA VAL A 74 0.31 10.69 -16.19
C VAL A 74 0.30 9.29 -16.79
N ALA A 75 0.05 8.25 -15.97
CA ALA A 75 -0.04 6.87 -16.46
C ALA A 75 -1.17 6.68 -17.48
N GLY A 76 -2.33 7.31 -17.29
CA GLY A 76 -3.41 7.29 -18.27
C GLY A 76 -2.98 7.82 -19.63
N ASN A 77 -2.29 8.96 -19.64
CA ASN A 77 -1.71 9.52 -20.87
C ASN A 77 -0.67 8.57 -21.49
N LEU A 78 0.23 7.99 -20.68
CA LEU A 78 1.23 7.02 -21.16
C LEU A 78 0.61 5.76 -21.77
N TYR A 79 -0.54 5.34 -21.26
CA TYR A 79 -1.30 4.19 -21.76
C TYR A 79 -2.30 4.55 -22.86
N CYS A 80 -2.34 5.81 -23.33
CA CYS A 80 -3.27 6.29 -24.34
C CYS A 80 -4.75 6.07 -23.97
N ILE A 81 -5.09 6.21 -22.69
CA ILE A 81 -6.47 6.16 -22.19
C ILE A 81 -6.86 7.48 -21.54
N ASN A 82 -8.16 7.72 -21.37
CA ASN A 82 -8.65 8.86 -20.60
C ASN A 82 -8.67 8.48 -19.09
N PRO A 83 -7.82 9.07 -18.24
CA PRO A 83 -7.81 8.76 -16.81
C PRO A 83 -8.98 9.38 -16.02
N PHE A 84 -9.83 10.18 -16.68
CA PHE A 84 -10.89 10.96 -16.05
C PHE A 84 -12.31 10.49 -16.41
N ASN A 85 -12.47 9.30 -17.02
CA ASN A 85 -13.78 8.74 -17.33
C ASN A 85 -13.96 7.31 -16.79
N GLN A 86 -15.19 6.80 -16.85
CA GLN A 86 -15.56 5.47 -16.33
C GLN A 86 -16.75 4.82 -17.08
N PRO A 87 -16.66 4.63 -18.41
CA PRO A 87 -17.80 4.21 -19.24
C PRO A 87 -18.43 2.88 -18.79
N GLY A 88 -17.63 1.88 -18.42
CA GLY A 88 -18.13 0.57 -18.01
C GLY A 88 -19.01 0.57 -16.76
N VAL A 89 -18.90 1.62 -15.91
CA VAL A 89 -19.78 1.78 -14.74
C VAL A 89 -21.21 2.12 -15.18
N GLU A 90 -21.35 3.00 -16.17
CA GLU A 90 -22.65 3.41 -16.69
C GLU A 90 -23.30 2.28 -17.50
N ASP A 91 -22.52 1.54 -18.29
CA ASP A 91 -23.01 0.36 -19.00
C ASP A 91 -23.59 -0.69 -18.04
N SER A 92 -22.89 -0.94 -16.93
CA SER A 92 -23.39 -1.85 -15.89
C SER A 92 -24.69 -1.36 -15.26
N LYS A 93 -24.83 -0.06 -14.98
CA LYS A 93 -26.07 0.51 -14.42
C LYS A 93 -27.24 0.38 -15.38
N ASN A 94 -27.02 0.64 -16.67
CA ASN A 94 -28.05 0.49 -17.70
C ASN A 94 -28.54 -0.96 -17.79
N ARG A 95 -27.61 -1.92 -17.76
CA ARG A 95 -27.97 -3.34 -17.81
C ARG A 95 -28.79 -3.79 -16.61
N VAL A 96 -28.46 -3.31 -15.41
CA VAL A 96 -29.26 -3.56 -14.20
C VAL A 96 -30.68 -3.02 -14.38
N LYS A 97 -30.84 -1.81 -14.91
CA LYS A 97 -32.15 -1.21 -15.15
C LYS A 97 -32.99 -2.07 -16.10
N GLU A 98 -32.44 -2.45 -17.26
CA GLU A 98 -33.12 -3.29 -18.24
C GLU A 98 -33.62 -4.61 -17.66
N LEU A 99 -32.77 -5.30 -16.89
CA LEU A 99 -33.12 -6.59 -16.27
C LEU A 99 -34.25 -6.48 -15.25
N LEU A 100 -34.41 -5.32 -14.60
CA LEU A 100 -35.44 -5.08 -13.59
C LEU A 100 -36.73 -4.48 -14.17
N THR A 101 -36.67 -3.86 -15.36
CA THR A 101 -37.82 -3.19 -15.98
C THR A 101 -38.44 -3.96 -17.14
N ASN A 102 -37.73 -4.93 -17.72
CA ASN A 102 -38.30 -5.80 -18.74
C ASN A 102 -39.15 -6.91 -18.09
N ASN A 103 -40.38 -6.54 -17.69
CA ASN A 103 -41.54 -7.40 -17.47
C ASN A 103 -42.65 -6.97 -18.42
#